data_AF-A0A4U8YHQ6-F1
#
_entry.id   AF-A0A4U8YHQ6-F1
#
_cell.length_a   1.000
_cell.length_b   1.000
_cell.length_c   1.000
_cell.angle_alpha   90.00
_cell.angle_beta   90.00
_cell.angle_gamma   90.00
#
_symmetry.space_group_name_H-M   'P 1'
#
loop_
_entity.id
_entity.type
_entity.pdbx_description
1 polymer ?
#
loop_
_entity_poly.entity_id
_entity_poly.type
_entity_poly.pdbx_seq_one_letter_code
_entity_poly.pdbx_strand_id
1 'polypeptide(L)'
;MRTFKGITFHIVTVTVVMVAFSFSSGPAVAGLFDFTKGTVAQPGTELHELGTQALMSGLDGISYFTNGEGNVMKVQAKEMSNGDLRVAVNKVHIPRDYVSENTEQVMEAEQTLKELDVLADKQPWIGGYAVLPHDEGVKAYQTGVMVENERRRSATGAYDNNRSDCCWGF
;
A
#
# COMPACT_ATOMS: atom_id res chain seq x y z
N MET A 1 -0.95 -23.92 -55.78
CA MET A 1 -0.23 -23.98 -54.49
C MET A 1 0.54 -22.69 -54.27
N ARG A 2 0.03 -21.69 -53.50
CA ARG A 2 0.83 -20.58 -52.89
C ARG A 2 0.04 -19.55 -52.06
N THR A 3 -1.05 -19.91 -51.39
CA THR A 3 -1.81 -18.93 -50.57
C THR A 3 -2.07 -19.37 -49.11
N PHE A 4 -1.85 -20.63 -48.77
CA PHE A 4 -2.16 -21.16 -47.43
C PHE A 4 -1.04 -21.02 -46.37
N LYS A 5 0.17 -20.57 -46.75
CA LYS A 5 1.31 -20.46 -45.80
C LYS A 5 1.33 -19.16 -44.99
N GLY A 6 0.68 -18.09 -45.46
CA GLY A 6 0.73 -16.77 -44.80
C GLY A 6 -0.23 -16.65 -43.61
N ILE A 7 -1.42 -17.27 -43.71
CA ILE A 7 -2.49 -17.12 -42.72
C ILE A 7 -2.16 -17.89 -41.42
N THR A 8 -1.57 -19.08 -41.54
CA THR A 8 -1.15 -19.88 -40.39
C THR A 8 -0.05 -19.19 -39.57
N PHE A 9 0.84 -18.43 -40.22
CA PHE A 9 1.93 -17.74 -39.52
C PHE A 9 1.43 -16.57 -38.67
N HIS A 10 0.39 -15.85 -39.12
CA HIS A 10 -0.22 -14.75 -38.35
C HIS A 10 -1.09 -15.22 -37.18
N ILE A 11 -1.81 -16.35 -37.33
CA ILE A 11 -2.65 -16.87 -36.25
C ILE A 11 -1.79 -17.36 -35.07
N VAL A 12 -0.65 -18.00 -35.35
CA VAL A 12 0.27 -18.51 -34.31
C VAL A 12 0.97 -17.36 -33.57
N THR A 13 1.32 -16.27 -34.26
CA THR A 13 1.97 -15.12 -33.60
C THR A 13 1.02 -14.36 -32.67
N VAL A 14 -0.25 -14.20 -33.04
CA VAL A 14 -1.24 -13.52 -32.18
C VAL A 14 -1.59 -14.35 -30.93
N THR A 15 -1.67 -15.68 -31.05
CA THR A 15 -1.95 -16.55 -29.89
C THR A 15 -0.78 -16.62 -28.91
N VAL A 16 0.47 -16.62 -29.38
CA VAL A 16 1.64 -16.61 -28.50
C VAL A 16 1.78 -15.28 -27.74
N VAL A 17 1.45 -14.15 -28.37
CA VAL A 17 1.46 -12.84 -27.70
C VAL A 17 0.35 -12.72 -26.65
N MET A 18 -0.84 -13.28 -26.89
CA MET A 18 -1.91 -13.30 -25.89
C MET A 18 -1.60 -14.22 -24.70
N VAL A 19 -0.98 -15.39 -24.94
CA VAL A 19 -0.61 -16.30 -23.83
C VAL A 19 0.53 -15.72 -22.98
N ALA A 20 1.48 -15.00 -23.59
CA ALA A 20 2.54 -14.31 -22.85
C ALA A 20 2.02 -13.18 -21.95
N PHE A 21 0.92 -12.50 -22.33
CA PHE A 21 0.28 -11.47 -21.51
C PHE A 21 -0.55 -12.03 -20.36
N SER A 22 -0.97 -13.29 -20.40
CA SER A 22 -1.73 -13.92 -19.31
C SER A 22 -0.87 -14.24 -18.08
N PHE A 23 0.45 -14.39 -18.24
CA PHE A 23 1.36 -14.75 -17.14
C PHE A 23 1.88 -13.54 -16.34
N SER A 24 1.56 -12.31 -16.72
CA SER A 24 1.88 -11.11 -15.92
C SER A 24 0.74 -10.71 -14.98
N SER A 25 -0.38 -11.43 -14.97
CA SER A 25 -1.35 -11.33 -13.89
C SER A 25 -0.80 -12.05 -12.66
N GLY A 26 0.08 -11.37 -11.93
CA GLY A 26 0.42 -11.76 -10.56
C GLY A 26 -0.86 -12.00 -9.77
N PRO A 27 -0.83 -12.86 -8.74
CA PRO A 27 -2.01 -13.10 -7.93
C PRO A 27 -2.51 -11.74 -7.44
N ALA A 28 -3.71 -11.36 -7.90
CA ALA A 28 -4.45 -10.30 -7.28
C ALA A 28 -4.75 -10.81 -5.86
N VAL A 29 -3.86 -10.49 -4.94
CA VAL A 29 -4.08 -10.68 -3.51
C VAL A 29 -5.16 -9.65 -3.16
N ALA A 30 -6.40 -9.98 -3.52
CA ALA A 30 -7.57 -9.34 -2.96
C ALA A 30 -7.58 -9.75 -1.49
N GLY A 31 -6.81 -9.03 -0.67
CA GLY A 31 -7.00 -9.04 0.76
C GLY A 31 -8.46 -8.68 0.97
N LEU A 32 -9.26 -9.63 1.43
CA LEU A 32 -10.64 -9.38 1.85
C LEU A 32 -10.58 -8.38 3.00
N PHE A 33 -10.71 -7.10 2.66
CA PHE A 33 -10.74 -6.01 3.64
C PHE A 33 -12.07 -6.02 4.37
N ASP A 34 -11.99 -6.05 5.69
CA ASP A 34 -13.14 -6.03 6.57
C ASP A 34 -13.59 -4.59 6.84
N PHE A 35 -14.40 -4.04 5.93
CA PHE A 35 -14.99 -2.70 6.07
C PHE A 35 -15.98 -2.60 7.25
N THR A 36 -16.30 -3.68 7.95
CA THR A 36 -17.07 -3.60 9.20
C THR A 36 -16.30 -2.84 10.28
N LYS A 37 -14.96 -2.83 10.21
CA LYS A 37 -14.05 -2.15 11.14
C LYS A 37 -13.68 -0.72 10.74
N GLY A 38 -14.10 -0.26 9.57
CA GLY A 38 -13.95 1.14 9.15
C GLY A 38 -14.93 2.05 9.90
N THR A 39 -14.47 3.25 10.24
CA THR A 39 -15.31 4.28 10.88
C THR A 39 -16.10 5.04 9.81
N VAL A 40 -17.36 5.39 10.10
CA VAL A 40 -18.14 6.28 9.22
C VAL A 40 -17.54 7.68 9.31
N ALA A 41 -17.03 8.19 8.20
CA ALA A 41 -16.38 9.48 8.12
C ALA A 41 -17.43 10.58 7.86
N GLN A 42 -17.53 11.54 8.77
CA GLN A 42 -18.51 12.63 8.66
C GLN A 42 -18.00 13.71 7.70
N PRO A 43 -18.86 14.26 6.82
CA PRO A 43 -18.50 15.37 5.94
C PRO A 43 -17.89 16.55 6.72
N GLY A 44 -16.84 17.16 6.16
CA GLY A 44 -16.11 18.27 6.80
C GLY A 44 -15.08 17.85 7.86
N THR A 45 -14.84 16.55 8.05
CA THR A 45 -13.76 16.03 8.89
C THR A 45 -12.54 15.63 8.06
N GLU A 46 -11.34 15.69 8.65
CA GLU A 46 -10.11 15.20 8.00
C GLU A 46 -10.24 13.73 7.56
N LEU A 47 -10.87 12.89 8.37
CA LEU A 47 -11.09 11.48 8.02
C LEU A 47 -11.92 11.33 6.75
N HIS A 48 -12.91 12.20 6.55
CA HIS A 48 -13.73 12.23 5.34
C HIS A 48 -12.91 12.73 4.16
N GLU A 49 -12.10 13.78 4.31
CA GLU A 49 -11.23 14.28 3.23
C GLU A 49 -10.23 13.21 2.76
N LEU A 50 -9.54 12.56 3.70
CA LEU A 50 -8.62 11.46 3.40
C LEU A 50 -9.34 10.28 2.72
N GLY A 51 -10.54 9.95 3.20
CA GLY A 51 -11.36 8.88 2.62
C GLY A 51 -11.85 9.20 1.22
N THR A 52 -12.33 10.42 0.99
CA THR A 52 -12.75 10.89 -0.33
C THR A 52 -11.57 10.87 -1.30
N GLN A 53 -10.39 11.32 -0.87
CA GLN A 53 -9.19 11.23 -1.70
C GLN A 53 -8.87 9.77 -2.05
N ALA A 54 -8.93 8.86 -1.07
CA ALA A 54 -8.66 7.46 -1.31
C ALA A 54 -9.63 6.83 -2.32
N LEU A 55 -10.90 7.25 -2.35
CA LEU A 55 -11.86 6.84 -3.38
C LEU A 55 -11.56 7.44 -4.76
N MET A 56 -11.15 8.71 -4.82
CA MET A 56 -10.99 9.42 -6.08
C MET A 56 -9.70 9.07 -6.82
N SER A 57 -8.59 8.93 -6.09
CA SER A 57 -7.26 8.74 -6.67
C SER A 57 -6.56 7.46 -6.20
N GLY A 58 -7.14 6.77 -5.21
CA GLY A 58 -6.59 5.52 -4.72
C GLY A 58 -6.92 4.34 -5.62
N LEU A 59 -6.08 3.32 -5.57
CA LEU A 59 -6.33 2.06 -6.25
C LEU A 59 -7.28 1.23 -5.39
N ASP A 60 -8.46 0.89 -5.92
CA ASP A 60 -9.52 0.17 -5.22
C ASP A 60 -9.93 0.81 -3.88
N GLY A 61 -9.95 2.15 -3.82
CA GLY A 61 -10.26 2.89 -2.60
C GLY A 61 -9.13 2.92 -1.58
N ILE A 62 -7.92 2.51 -1.96
CA ILE A 62 -6.72 2.51 -1.10
C ILE A 62 -5.76 3.59 -1.55
N SER A 63 -5.40 4.48 -0.63
CA SER A 63 -4.38 5.49 -0.84
C SER A 63 -3.45 5.59 0.35
N TYR A 64 -2.25 6.11 0.11
CA TYR A 64 -1.18 6.22 1.08
C TYR A 64 -0.82 7.68 1.28
N PHE A 65 -0.55 8.04 2.52
CA PHE A 65 -0.32 9.41 2.93
C PHE A 65 0.92 9.47 3.81
N THR A 66 1.66 10.58 3.77
CA THR A 66 2.80 10.82 4.66
C THR A 66 2.75 12.22 5.24
N ASN A 67 3.34 12.41 6.42
CA ASN A 67 3.61 13.74 6.95
C ASN A 67 5.04 14.24 6.62
N GLY A 68 5.81 13.49 5.84
CA GLY A 68 7.23 13.79 5.52
C GLY A 68 8.22 13.42 6.63
N GLU A 69 7.75 13.11 7.83
CA GLU A 69 8.60 12.84 9.01
C GLU A 69 8.66 11.35 9.37
N GLY A 70 8.39 10.47 8.40
CA GLY A 70 8.41 9.02 8.58
C GLY A 70 7.11 8.42 9.07
N ASN A 71 6.06 9.22 9.32
CA ASN A 71 4.71 8.67 9.52
C ASN A 71 4.06 8.40 8.18
N VAL A 72 3.67 7.15 7.96
CA VAL A 72 2.97 6.73 6.74
C VAL A 72 1.62 6.15 7.13
N MET A 73 0.57 6.56 6.43
CA MET A 73 -0.80 6.12 6.66
C MET A 73 -1.34 5.42 5.44
N LYS A 74 -1.84 4.19 5.63
CA LYS A 74 -2.68 3.50 4.65
C LYS A 74 -4.13 3.82 4.97
N VAL A 75 -4.78 4.55 4.08
CA VAL A 75 -6.21 4.88 4.16
C VAL A 75 -6.95 4.01 3.17
N GLN A 76 -8.01 3.37 3.64
CA GLN A 76 -8.89 2.54 2.84
C GLN A 76 -10.30 3.08 2.99
N ALA A 77 -10.94 3.36 1.87
CA ALA A 77 -12.24 3.98 1.83
C ALA A 77 -13.19 3.17 0.97
N LYS A 78 -14.47 3.15 1.39
CA LYS A 78 -15.55 2.55 0.63
C LYS A 78 -16.83 3.32 0.85
N GLU A 79 -17.51 3.64 -0.25
CA GLU A 79 -18.87 4.14 -0.21
C GLU A 79 -19.84 2.96 -0.02
N MET A 80 -20.70 3.08 0.98
CA MET A 80 -21.70 2.09 1.33
C MET A 80 -22.99 2.32 0.55
N SER A 81 -23.85 1.30 0.47
CA SER A 81 -25.12 1.39 -0.28
C SER A 81 -26.10 2.43 0.25
N ASN A 82 -25.93 2.88 1.49
CA ASN A 82 -26.71 3.96 2.11
C ASN A 82 -26.10 5.36 1.89
N GLY A 83 -25.01 5.49 1.13
CA GLY A 83 -24.30 6.74 0.87
C GLY A 83 -23.25 7.10 1.93
N ASP A 84 -23.07 6.30 2.98
CA ASP A 84 -22.05 6.55 3.99
C ASP A 84 -20.64 6.24 3.46
N LEU A 85 -19.70 7.14 3.71
CA LEU A 85 -18.28 6.90 3.50
C LEU A 85 -17.69 6.19 4.72
N ARG A 86 -17.25 4.94 4.56
CA ARG A 86 -16.49 4.22 5.59
C ARG A 86 -15.01 4.27 5.30
N VAL A 87 -14.23 4.63 6.31
CA VAL A 87 -12.78 4.82 6.21
C VAL A 87 -12.08 4.02 7.31
N ALA A 88 -11.09 3.23 6.91
CA ALA A 88 -10.16 2.56 7.82
C ALA A 88 -8.75 3.15 7.61
N VAL A 89 -8.08 3.45 8.72
CA VAL A 89 -6.76 4.08 8.71
C VAL A 89 -5.80 3.21 9.49
N ASN A 90 -4.73 2.78 8.85
CA ASN A 90 -3.61 2.12 9.52
C ASN A 90 -2.39 3.03 9.42
N LYS A 91 -1.75 3.30 10.56
CA LYS A 91 -0.58 4.17 10.64
C LYS A 91 0.63 3.34 10.98
N VAL A 92 1.75 3.66 10.36
CA VAL A 92 3.06 3.11 10.69
C VAL A 92 4.08 4.23 10.82
N HIS A 93 5.10 4.01 11.63
CA HIS A 93 6.17 4.97 11.84
C HIS A 93 7.56 4.38 11.52
N ILE A 94 8.30 5.07 10.65
CA ILE A 94 9.72 4.81 10.39
C ILE A 94 10.53 5.84 11.19
N PRO A 95 11.23 5.45 12.26
CA PRO A 95 12.05 6.36 13.04
C PRO A 95 13.33 6.72 12.29
N ARG A 96 13.79 7.97 12.44
CA ARG A 96 15.01 8.47 11.79
C ARG A 96 16.30 7.79 12.28
N ASP A 97 16.27 7.29 13.49
CA ASP A 97 17.36 6.60 14.19
C ASP A 97 17.09 5.11 14.32
N TYR A 98 16.47 4.50 13.30
CA TYR A 98 16.22 3.06 13.29
C TYR A 98 17.54 2.28 13.38
N VAL A 99 17.66 1.43 14.40
CA VAL A 99 18.80 0.54 14.62
C VAL A 99 18.30 -0.91 14.62
N SER A 100 18.93 -1.76 13.83
CA SER A 100 18.68 -3.20 13.75
C SER A 100 20.00 -3.93 13.50
N GLU A 101 20.08 -5.21 13.90
CA GLU A 101 21.21 -6.09 13.54
C GLU A 101 21.27 -6.37 12.03
N ASN A 102 20.14 -6.19 11.33
CA ASN A 102 20.07 -6.35 9.90
C ASN A 102 20.35 -5.01 9.18
N THR A 103 21.58 -4.87 8.70
CA THR A 103 22.05 -3.68 7.98
C THR A 103 21.23 -3.33 6.73
N GLU A 104 20.70 -4.33 6.01
CA GLU A 104 19.88 -4.08 4.81
C GLU A 104 18.57 -3.37 5.18
N GLN A 105 17.93 -3.78 6.28
CA GLN A 105 16.71 -3.13 6.77
C GLN A 105 16.96 -1.70 7.22
N VAL A 106 18.11 -1.44 7.84
CA VAL A 106 18.52 -0.08 8.24
C VAL A 106 18.69 0.80 7.01
N MET A 107 19.42 0.30 6.00
CA MET A 107 19.60 1.03 4.74
C MET A 107 18.28 1.29 4.01
N GLU A 108 17.38 0.30 3.98
CA GLU A 108 16.06 0.44 3.37
C GLU A 108 15.22 1.51 4.09
N ALA A 109 15.20 1.48 5.43
CA ALA A 109 14.48 2.46 6.24
C ALA A 109 15.02 3.89 6.02
N GLU A 110 16.34 4.06 6.03
CA GLU A 110 16.98 5.34 5.76
C GLU A 110 16.69 5.86 4.35
N GLN A 111 16.75 4.99 3.35
CA GLN A 111 16.47 5.36 1.97
C GLN A 111 15.00 5.79 1.81
N THR A 112 14.08 4.99 2.35
CA THR A 112 12.65 5.30 2.32
C THR A 112 12.34 6.63 3.02
N LEU A 113 12.99 6.94 4.15
CA LEU A 113 12.83 8.24 4.81
C LEU A 113 13.27 9.42 3.94
N LYS A 114 14.42 9.30 3.27
CA LYS A 114 14.90 10.34 2.34
C LYS A 114 13.95 10.51 1.15
N GLU A 115 13.43 9.41 0.63
CA GLU A 115 12.44 9.43 -0.46
C GLU A 115 11.13 10.09 -0.01
N LEU A 116 10.64 9.80 1.21
CA LEU A 116 9.40 10.37 1.76
C LEU A 116 9.48 11.88 1.94
N ASP A 117 10.59 12.40 2.44
CA ASP A 117 10.80 13.84 2.60
C ASP A 117 10.71 14.58 1.25
N VAL A 118 11.43 14.06 0.24
CA VAL A 118 11.43 14.61 -1.11
C VAL A 118 10.07 14.45 -1.82
N LEU A 119 9.37 13.33 -1.57
CA LEU A 119 8.05 13.10 -2.15
C LEU A 119 7.02 14.02 -1.51
N ALA A 120 7.01 14.18 -0.19
CA ALA A 120 6.07 15.04 0.51
C ALA A 120 6.07 16.48 -0.03
N ASP A 121 7.25 17.01 -0.37
CA ASP A 121 7.40 18.35 -0.97
C ASP A 121 6.80 18.49 -2.37
N LYS A 122 6.68 17.39 -3.12
CA LYS A 122 6.23 17.38 -4.53
C LYS A 122 4.76 17.01 -4.69
N GLN A 123 4.15 16.45 -3.65
CA GLN A 123 2.81 15.88 -3.70
C GLN A 123 1.76 16.87 -3.19
N PRO A 124 0.49 16.73 -3.61
CA PRO A 124 -0.60 17.51 -3.05
C PRO A 124 -0.83 17.13 -1.59
N TRP A 125 -1.12 18.14 -0.77
CA TRP A 125 -1.45 17.99 0.65
C TRP A 125 -2.95 18.03 0.87
N ILE A 126 -3.45 17.14 1.71
CA ILE A 126 -4.84 17.07 2.14
C ILE A 126 -4.86 17.00 3.67
N GLY A 127 -5.51 17.97 4.29
CA GLY A 127 -5.38 18.21 5.72
C GLY A 127 -3.91 18.46 6.09
N GLY A 128 -3.32 17.54 6.84
CA GLY A 128 -1.91 17.57 7.26
C GLY A 128 -1.00 16.54 6.60
N TYR A 129 -1.43 15.89 5.51
CA TYR A 129 -0.66 14.81 4.89
C TYR A 129 -0.53 14.97 3.38
N ALA A 130 0.65 14.66 2.86
CA ALA A 130 0.93 14.55 1.44
C ALA A 130 0.42 13.21 0.89
N VAL A 131 -0.27 13.24 -0.25
CA VAL A 131 -0.76 12.03 -0.93
C VAL A 131 0.39 11.38 -1.68
N LEU A 132 0.75 10.16 -1.30
CA LEU A 132 1.81 9.41 -1.98
C LEU A 132 1.29 8.75 -3.26
N PRO A 133 2.12 8.69 -4.33
CA PRO A 133 1.82 7.81 -5.44
C PRO A 133 1.80 6.34 -4.95
N HIS A 134 1.01 5.50 -5.62
CA HIS A 134 0.59 4.22 -5.05
C HIS A 134 1.76 3.29 -4.71
N ASP A 135 2.69 3.10 -5.64
CA ASP A 135 3.79 2.13 -5.49
C ASP A 135 4.77 2.57 -4.39
N GLU A 136 5.11 3.87 -4.36
CA GLU A 136 5.93 4.50 -3.33
C GLU A 136 5.25 4.44 -1.96
N GLY A 137 3.93 4.65 -1.93
CA GLY A 137 3.11 4.51 -0.74
C GLY A 137 3.08 3.09 -0.18
N VAL A 138 2.92 2.09 -1.05
CA VAL A 138 2.98 0.67 -0.68
C VAL A 138 4.35 0.34 -0.07
N LYS A 139 5.43 0.72 -0.77
CA LYS A 139 6.81 0.49 -0.32
C LYS A 139 7.03 1.12 1.06
N ALA A 140 6.73 2.40 1.20
CA ALA A 140 6.92 3.12 2.45
C ALA A 140 6.10 2.53 3.62
N TYR A 141 4.85 2.15 3.36
CA TYR A 141 4.03 1.49 4.37
C TYR A 141 4.60 0.12 4.78
N GLN A 142 5.07 -0.68 3.82
CA GLN A 142 5.68 -1.99 4.12
C GLN A 142 6.98 -1.86 4.92
N THR A 143 7.84 -0.89 4.59
CA THR A 143 9.04 -0.59 5.37
C THR A 143 8.67 -0.18 6.80
N GLY A 144 7.62 0.64 6.99
CA GLY A 144 7.10 0.97 8.33
C GLY A 144 6.60 -0.25 9.11
N VAL A 145 5.84 -1.14 8.47
CA VAL A 145 5.38 -2.41 9.08
C VAL A 145 6.57 -3.27 9.49
N MET A 146 7.60 -3.39 8.65
CA MET A 146 8.82 -4.13 8.95
C MET A 146 9.49 -3.56 10.21
N VAL A 147 9.70 -2.24 10.27
CA VAL A 147 10.35 -1.58 11.41
C VAL A 147 9.56 -1.77 12.70
N GLU A 148 8.24 -1.60 12.66
CA GLU A 148 7.39 -1.81 13.84
C GLU A 148 7.41 -3.25 14.33
N ASN A 149 7.39 -4.22 13.40
CA ASN A 149 7.47 -5.64 13.74
C ASN A 149 8.82 -5.97 14.38
N GLU A 150 9.92 -5.44 13.85
CA GLU A 150 11.25 -5.68 14.43
C GLU A 150 11.37 -5.05 15.81
N ARG A 151 10.91 -3.80 15.97
CA ARG A 151 10.87 -3.14 17.28
C ARG A 151 10.06 -3.95 18.30
N ARG A 152 8.93 -4.52 17.89
CA ARG A 152 8.12 -5.40 18.76
C ARG A 152 8.89 -6.66 19.13
N ARG A 153 9.53 -7.34 18.17
CA ARG A 153 10.37 -8.53 18.42
C ARG A 153 11.46 -8.22 19.45
N SER A 154 12.22 -7.15 19.25
CA SER A 154 13.28 -6.73 20.17
C SER A 154 12.73 -6.38 21.56
N ALA A 155 11.56 -5.74 21.65
CA ALA A 155 10.93 -5.38 22.93
C ALA A 155 10.38 -6.58 23.70
N THR A 156 9.90 -7.61 23.01
CA THR A 156 9.38 -8.84 23.64
C THR A 156 10.44 -9.90 23.94
N GLY A 157 11.69 -9.70 23.50
CA GLY A 157 12.79 -10.65 23.75
C GLY A 157 12.59 -12.05 23.13
N ALA A 158 11.64 -12.22 22.22
CA ALA A 158 11.22 -13.52 21.72
C ALA A 158 11.50 -13.67 20.22
N TYR A 159 12.52 -14.48 19.91
CA TYR A 159 12.54 -15.31 18.70
C TYR A 159 11.39 -16.33 18.78
N ASP A 160 10.14 -15.89 18.71
CA ASP A 160 9.00 -16.79 18.57
C ASP A 160 8.80 -17.09 17.08
N ASN A 161 9.54 -18.08 16.59
CA ASN A 161 9.45 -18.64 15.23
C ASN A 161 8.13 -19.40 14.96
N ASN A 162 7.05 -19.11 15.69
CA ASN A 162 5.82 -19.87 15.55
C ASN A 162 4.54 -19.12 15.97
N ARG A 163 4.28 -17.95 15.39
CA ARG A 163 2.98 -17.30 15.59
C ARG A 163 2.38 -16.73 14.30
N SER A 164 1.48 -17.53 13.74
CA SER A 164 0.47 -17.16 12.75
C SER A 164 -0.67 -16.28 13.30
N ASP A 165 -0.45 -15.59 14.42
CA ASP A 165 -1.47 -14.75 15.07
C ASP A 165 -1.23 -13.26 14.75
N CYS A 166 -1.51 -12.86 13.51
CA CYS A 166 -1.84 -11.47 13.23
C CYS A 166 -3.30 -11.22 13.65
N CYS A 167 -3.52 -11.17 14.96
CA CYS A 167 -4.78 -10.74 15.55
C CYS A 167 -4.87 -9.22 15.53
N TRP A 168 -5.91 -8.76 14.83
CA TRP A 168 -6.69 -7.57 15.10
C TRP A 168 -6.91 -7.31 16.61
N GLY A 169 -6.82 -6.03 17.01
CA GLY A 169 -7.19 -5.50 18.32
C GLY A 169 -6.33 -4.27 18.63
N PHE A 170 -6.83 -3.05 18.73
CA PHE A 170 -8.13 -2.55 19.21
C PHE A 170 -8.72 -1.50 18.26
#